data_AF-A0A9E4Q408-F1
#
_entry.id   AF-A0A9E4Q408-F1
#
_cell.length_a   1.000
_cell.length_b   1.000
_cell.length_c   1.000
_cell.angle_alpha   90.00
_cell.angle_beta   90.00
_cell.angle_gamma   90.00
#
_symmetry.space_group_name_H-M   'P 1'
#
loop_
_entity.id
_entity.type
_entity.pdbx_description
1 polymer ?
#
loop_
_entity_poly.entity_id
_entity_poly.type
_entity_poly.pdbx_seq_one_letter_code
_entity_poly.pdbx_strand_id
1 'polypeptide(L)'
;MPVEKVRKFWEQTREALAEVDMDASVEAVEESDVFTMEGRIKTRSVHRVIMSSLGGRRIRAWYTLPSGEPPSRGWPAIMEVPGYGGTMPLPLHLVQYGYATLSLYPRGQGESLKEWEIEHGTRLIYNVTDRDSYYYRGAYMDCVRGLDFLAGRSEIDDS
;
A
#
# COMPACT_ATOMS: atom_id res chain seq x y z
N MET A 1 13.86 -21.13 15.85
CA MET A 1 13.66 -21.65 14.46
C MET A 1 14.93 -21.39 13.67
N PRO A 2 15.49 -22.36 12.93
CA PRO A 2 16.67 -22.11 12.10
C PRO A 2 16.39 -21.00 11.07
N VAL A 3 17.36 -20.11 10.82
CA VAL A 3 17.24 -18.97 9.88
C VAL A 3 16.76 -19.44 8.50
N GLU A 4 17.22 -20.61 8.06
CA GLU A 4 16.82 -21.22 6.80
C GLU A 4 15.31 -21.47 6.70
N LYS A 5 14.67 -21.90 7.80
CA LYS A 5 13.21 -22.11 7.82
C LYS A 5 12.45 -20.79 7.73
N VAL A 6 13.00 -19.70 8.29
CA VAL A 6 12.40 -18.36 8.20
C VAL A 6 12.47 -17.85 6.76
N ARG A 7 13.64 -17.99 6.11
CA ARG A 7 13.84 -17.56 4.72
C ARG A 7 12.90 -18.30 3.78
N LYS A 8 12.90 -19.63 3.84
CA LYS A 8 12.03 -20.48 3.03
C LYS A 8 10.55 -20.13 3.20
N PHE A 9 10.11 -19.83 4.42
CA PHE A 9 8.73 -19.40 4.67
C PHE A 9 8.36 -18.09 3.96
N TRP A 10 9.25 -17.09 3.98
CA TRP A 10 9.00 -15.82 3.30
C TRP A 10 9.16 -15.91 1.78
N GLU A 11 10.07 -16.74 1.28
CA GLU A 11 10.16 -17.05 -0.16
C GLU A 11 8.86 -17.65 -0.67
N GLN A 12 8.36 -18.70 -0.02
CA GLN A 12 7.07 -19.33 -0.35
C GLN A 12 5.90 -18.35 -0.24
N THR A 13 5.95 -17.43 0.72
CA THR A 13 4.90 -16.42 0.89
C THR A 13 4.94 -15.37 -0.23
N ARG A 14 6.13 -15.00 -0.73
CA ARG A 14 6.29 -14.12 -1.90
C ARG A 14 5.86 -14.81 -3.19
N GLU A 15 6.20 -16.09 -3.37
CA GLU A 15 5.70 -16.90 -4.49
C GLU A 15 4.17 -16.94 -4.49
N ALA A 16 3.55 -17.22 -3.34
CA ALA A 16 2.10 -17.21 -3.21
C ALA A 16 1.48 -15.82 -3.47
N LEU A 17 2.19 -14.72 -3.16
CA LEU A 17 1.76 -13.37 -3.55
C LEU A 17 1.84 -13.21 -5.07
N ALA A 18 2.92 -13.65 -5.72
CA ALA A 18 3.12 -13.50 -7.16
C ALA A 18 2.03 -14.19 -8.01
N GLU A 19 1.45 -15.29 -7.52
CA GLU A 19 0.32 -15.98 -8.16
C GLU A 19 -1.00 -15.19 -8.10
N VAL A 20 -1.10 -14.16 -7.25
CA VAL A 20 -2.30 -13.33 -7.13
C VAL A 20 -2.20 -12.14 -8.09
N ASP A 21 -3.06 -12.10 -9.10
CA ASP A 21 -3.24 -10.93 -9.95
C ASP A 21 -3.49 -9.68 -9.08
N MET A 22 -2.75 -8.61 -9.37
CA MET A 22 -2.86 -7.35 -8.64
C MET A 22 -4.22 -6.70 -8.83
N ASP A 23 -4.82 -6.81 -10.01
CA ASP A 23 -6.15 -6.24 -10.33
C ASP A 23 -6.32 -4.82 -9.72
N ALA A 24 -5.31 -3.97 -9.94
CA ALA A 24 -5.25 -2.65 -9.36
C ALA A 24 -6.17 -1.70 -10.12
N SER A 25 -7.14 -1.10 -9.42
CA SER A 25 -7.88 0.07 -9.91
C SER A 25 -7.22 1.34 -9.38
N VAL A 26 -7.06 2.34 -10.25
CA VAL A 26 -6.52 3.65 -9.92
C VAL A 26 -7.54 4.69 -10.35
N GLU A 27 -8.18 5.33 -9.37
CA GLU A 27 -9.26 6.29 -9.60
C GLU A 27 -8.81 7.68 -9.14
N ALA A 28 -8.93 8.68 -10.01
CA ALA A 28 -8.74 10.06 -9.60
C ALA A 28 -9.80 10.45 -8.56
N VAL A 29 -9.40 11.15 -7.52
CA VAL A 29 -10.31 11.57 -6.45
C VAL A 29 -10.68 13.02 -6.67
N GLU A 30 -11.96 13.24 -6.94
CA GLU A 30 -12.54 14.56 -7.10
C GLU A 30 -12.51 15.35 -5.79
N GLU A 31 -12.47 16.67 -5.95
CA GLU A 31 -12.03 17.71 -5.00
C GLU A 31 -12.79 17.82 -3.65
N SER A 32 -13.74 16.91 -3.36
CA SER A 32 -14.63 16.96 -2.19
C SER A 32 -14.35 15.92 -1.09
N ASP A 33 -13.32 15.08 -1.20
CA ASP A 33 -12.97 14.11 -0.16
C ASP A 33 -12.35 14.82 1.07
N VAL A 34 -12.77 14.43 2.28
CA VAL A 34 -12.36 15.06 3.54
C VAL A 34 -10.85 14.92 3.77
N PHE A 35 -10.25 13.85 3.25
CA PHE A 35 -8.80 13.62 3.29
C PHE A 35 -8.01 14.43 2.25
N THR A 36 -8.69 15.05 1.28
CA THR A 36 -8.10 15.90 0.23
C THR A 36 -8.53 17.36 0.33
N MET A 37 -9.01 17.82 1.50
CA MET A 37 -9.58 19.15 1.78
C MET A 37 -8.70 20.38 1.44
N GLU A 38 -7.53 20.20 0.85
CA GLU A 38 -6.71 21.22 0.21
C GLU A 38 -6.94 21.23 -1.33
N GLY A 39 -8.18 21.04 -1.76
CA GLY A 39 -8.62 20.68 -3.11
C GLY A 39 -8.48 21.74 -4.22
N ARG A 40 -7.47 22.59 -4.18
CA ARG A 40 -7.11 23.49 -5.31
C ARG A 40 -5.62 23.60 -5.56
N ILE A 41 -4.83 22.73 -4.93
CA ILE A 41 -3.39 22.75 -5.09
C ILE A 41 -3.04 22.05 -6.39
N LYS A 42 -2.94 22.85 -7.47
CA LYS A 42 -2.52 22.42 -8.81
C LYS A 42 -1.13 21.78 -8.87
N THR A 43 -0.40 21.71 -7.76
CA THR A 43 0.94 21.14 -7.68
C THR A 43 0.93 19.62 -7.45
N ARG A 44 -0.23 18.97 -7.32
CA ARG A 44 -0.34 17.52 -7.17
C ARG A 44 -1.67 16.94 -7.66
N SER A 45 -1.69 15.64 -7.91
CA SER A 45 -2.91 14.84 -8.15
C SER A 45 -2.97 13.66 -7.17
N VAL A 46 -4.16 13.39 -6.60
CA VAL A 46 -4.39 12.31 -5.64
C VAL A 46 -5.30 11.27 -6.27
N HIS A 47 -4.90 10.00 -6.17
CA HIS A 47 -5.65 8.86 -6.68
C HIS A 47 -5.94 7.87 -5.56
N ARG A 48 -7.11 7.27 -5.60
CA ARG A 48 -7.45 6.09 -4.81
C ARG A 48 -6.96 4.86 -5.54
N VAL A 49 -6.24 4.00 -4.84
CA VAL A 49 -5.83 2.70 -5.36
C VAL A 49 -6.52 1.62 -4.57
N ILE A 50 -7.11 0.65 -5.26
CA ILE A 50 -7.61 -0.59 -4.66
C ILE A 50 -6.97 -1.75 -5.42
N MET A 51 -6.33 -2.66 -4.70
CA MET A 51 -5.61 -3.78 -5.30
C MET A 51 -5.77 -5.06 -4.49
N SER A 52 -5.61 -6.20 -5.14
CA SER A 52 -5.59 -7.52 -4.52
C SER A 52 -4.20 -7.82 -3.96
N SER A 53 -4.12 -8.56 -2.86
CA SER A 53 -2.89 -8.98 -2.17
C SER A 53 -3.00 -10.45 -1.72
N LEU A 54 -2.02 -10.94 -0.95
CA LEU A 54 -1.92 -12.35 -0.52
C LEU A 54 -3.25 -12.89 -0.01
N GLY A 55 -3.69 -14.01 -0.61
CA GLY A 55 -4.96 -14.66 -0.31
C GLY A 55 -6.18 -14.01 -0.95
N GLY A 56 -5.99 -13.20 -2.00
CA GLY A 56 -7.07 -12.48 -2.70
C GLY A 56 -7.71 -11.35 -1.88
N ARG A 57 -7.06 -10.92 -0.79
CA ARG A 57 -7.58 -9.82 0.06
C ARG A 57 -7.39 -8.49 -0.66
N ARG A 58 -8.43 -7.66 -0.70
CA ARG A 58 -8.36 -6.30 -1.23
C ARG A 58 -7.77 -5.36 -0.18
N ILE A 59 -6.91 -4.45 -0.63
CA ILE A 59 -6.29 -3.39 0.17
C ILE A 59 -6.38 -2.06 -0.58
N ARG A 60 -6.34 -0.96 0.17
CA ARG A 60 -6.44 0.40 -0.34
C ARG A 60 -5.19 1.23 -0.06
N ALA A 61 -4.93 2.18 -0.94
CA ALA A 61 -3.90 3.19 -0.77
C ALA A 61 -4.34 4.53 -1.36
N TRP A 62 -3.66 5.60 -0.94
CA TRP A 62 -3.66 6.87 -1.65
C TRP A 62 -2.36 7.01 -2.44
N TYR A 63 -2.47 7.19 -3.74
CA TYR A 63 -1.34 7.40 -4.65
C TYR A 63 -1.32 8.86 -5.10
N THR A 64 -0.33 9.61 -4.62
CA THR A 64 -0.21 11.04 -4.87
C THR A 64 1.01 11.32 -5.73
N LEU A 65 0.80 12.08 -6.79
CA LEU A 65 1.82 12.46 -7.75
C LEU A 65 2.06 13.97 -7.72
N PRO A 66 3.31 14.44 -7.88
CA PRO A 66 3.58 15.83 -8.20
C PRO A 66 2.94 16.19 -9.55
N SER A 67 2.44 17.41 -9.68
CA SER A 67 2.00 17.92 -10.98
C SER A 67 3.18 18.34 -11.84
N GLY A 68 3.00 18.22 -13.16
CA GLY A 68 4.03 18.53 -14.15
C GLY A 68 4.67 17.26 -14.70
N GLU A 69 5.69 17.46 -15.53
CA GLU A 69 6.43 16.34 -16.14
C GLU A 69 7.46 15.78 -15.15
N PRO A 70 7.54 14.45 -14.99
CA PRO A 70 8.60 13.83 -14.22
C PRO A 70 9.98 14.11 -14.86
N PRO A 71 11.07 13.93 -14.10
CA PRO A 71 12.38 13.71 -14.70
C PRO A 71 12.30 12.61 -15.78
N SER A 72 13.27 12.59 -16.70
CA SER A 72 13.31 11.62 -17.81
C SER A 72 13.24 10.15 -17.40
N ARG A 73 13.53 9.84 -16.14
CA ARG A 73 13.52 8.48 -15.58
C ARG A 73 12.28 8.17 -14.73
N GLY A 74 11.36 9.12 -14.56
CA GLY A 74 10.22 9.01 -13.64
C GLY A 74 10.41 9.78 -12.33
N TRP A 75 9.36 9.85 -11.52
CA TRP A 75 9.39 10.39 -10.16
C TRP A 75 10.04 9.38 -9.20
N PRO A 76 10.94 9.80 -8.29
CA PRO A 76 11.29 8.96 -7.16
C PRO A 76 10.05 8.74 -6.30
N ALA A 77 9.86 7.54 -5.76
CA ALA A 77 8.68 7.17 -4.99
C ALA A 77 8.99 6.84 -3.52
N ILE A 78 8.08 7.22 -2.63
CA ILE A 78 8.11 6.85 -1.21
C ILE A 78 6.79 6.18 -0.83
N MET A 79 6.86 4.96 -0.31
CA MET A 79 5.70 4.30 0.30
C MET A 79 5.69 4.55 1.80
N GLU A 80 4.56 5.00 2.32
CA GLU A 80 4.31 5.13 3.75
C GLU A 80 3.23 4.16 4.21
N VAL A 81 3.33 3.70 5.45
CA VAL A 81 2.37 2.83 6.11
C VAL A 81 2.04 3.38 7.49
N PRO A 82 0.78 3.26 7.95
CA PRO A 82 0.37 3.79 9.24
C PRO A 82 1.00 3.03 10.41
N GLY A 83 1.03 3.68 11.58
CA GLY A 83 1.21 2.98 12.85
C GLY A 83 0.01 2.10 13.19
N TYR A 84 0.07 1.39 14.32
CA TYR A 84 -0.94 0.39 14.71
C TYR A 84 -2.40 0.89 14.71
N GLY A 85 -2.63 2.18 14.94
CA GLY A 85 -3.98 2.78 14.92
C GLY A 85 -4.62 2.86 13.53
N GLY A 86 -3.84 2.73 12.44
CA GLY A 86 -4.34 2.82 11.07
C GLY A 86 -4.53 4.24 10.54
N THR A 87 -4.26 5.27 11.35
CA THR A 87 -4.35 6.68 10.94
C THR A 87 -3.00 7.17 10.43
N MET A 88 -3.00 7.82 9.27
CA MET A 88 -1.83 8.45 8.67
C MET A 88 -2.29 9.62 7.79
N PRO A 89 -1.75 10.85 7.97
CA PRO A 89 -2.01 11.94 7.05
C PRO A 89 -1.29 11.69 5.72
N LEU A 90 -1.78 12.29 4.63
CA LEU A 90 -1.06 12.25 3.36
C LEU A 90 0.27 13.02 3.48
N PRO A 91 1.41 12.47 3.01
CA PRO A 91 2.71 13.13 3.07
C PRO A 91 2.90 14.19 1.99
N LEU A 92 2.03 15.18 1.98
CA LEU A 92 1.96 16.21 0.94
C LEU A 92 3.26 17.02 0.78
N HIS A 93 4.06 17.11 1.84
CA HIS A 93 5.38 17.74 1.83
C HIS A 93 6.39 16.99 0.94
N LEU A 94 6.35 15.65 0.90
CA LEU A 94 7.22 14.85 0.03
C LEU A 94 6.86 15.09 -1.44
N VAL A 95 5.56 15.20 -1.73
CA VAL A 95 5.07 15.52 -3.07
C VAL A 95 5.55 16.89 -3.54
N GLN A 96 5.58 17.88 -2.64
CA GLN A 96 6.14 19.21 -2.94
C GLN A 96 7.65 19.17 -3.22
N TYR A 97 8.37 18.20 -2.67
CA TYR A 97 9.78 17.97 -2.96
C TYR A 97 10.02 17.11 -4.21
N GLY A 98 8.97 16.75 -4.95
CA GLY A 98 9.08 15.98 -6.19
C GLY A 98 9.09 14.47 -6.01
N TYR A 99 8.59 13.95 -4.88
CA TYR A 99 8.39 12.52 -4.69
C TYR A 99 6.96 12.11 -5.00
N ALA A 100 6.79 11.05 -5.79
CA ALA A 100 5.53 10.31 -5.78
C ALA A 100 5.37 9.61 -4.43
N THR A 101 4.15 9.52 -3.91
CA THR A 101 3.91 8.88 -2.62
C THR A 101 2.79 7.86 -2.70
N LEU A 102 2.99 6.70 -2.07
CA LEU A 102 1.95 5.71 -1.85
C LEU A 102 1.69 5.57 -0.35
N SER A 103 0.60 6.17 0.12
CA SER A 103 0.09 5.97 1.48
C SER A 103 -0.72 4.68 1.52
N LEU A 104 -0.04 3.55 1.77
CA LEU A 104 -0.64 2.22 1.77
C LEU A 104 -1.24 1.89 3.13
N TYR A 105 -2.45 1.34 3.14
CA TYR A 105 -3.07 0.81 4.35
C TYR A 105 -3.05 -0.72 4.31
N PRO A 106 -2.27 -1.40 5.17
CA PRO A 106 -2.33 -2.86 5.28
C PRO A 106 -3.74 -3.36 5.60
N ARG A 107 -4.06 -4.60 5.25
CA ARG A 107 -5.39 -5.20 5.41
C ARG A 107 -6.00 -4.92 6.79
N GLY A 108 -7.26 -4.50 6.84
CA GLY A 108 -7.94 -4.19 8.10
C GLY A 108 -7.32 -3.04 8.89
N GLN A 109 -6.74 -2.04 8.23
CA GLN A 109 -6.31 -0.77 8.81
C GLN A 109 -6.75 0.40 7.93
N GLY A 110 -7.01 1.56 8.53
CA GLY A 110 -7.36 2.80 7.83
C GLY A 110 -8.37 2.59 6.70
N GLU A 111 -8.03 3.04 5.49
CA GLU A 111 -8.92 2.88 4.33
C GLU A 111 -9.23 1.42 3.99
N SER A 112 -8.31 0.49 4.23
CA SER A 112 -8.50 -0.94 3.96
C SER A 112 -9.54 -1.60 4.88
N LEU A 113 -10.01 -0.93 5.94
CA LEU A 113 -11.17 -1.39 6.72
C LEU A 113 -12.45 -1.49 5.86
N LYS A 114 -12.53 -0.71 4.77
CA LYS A 114 -13.66 -0.75 3.81
C LYS A 114 -13.67 -2.05 2.98
N GLU A 115 -12.55 -2.76 2.92
CA GLU A 115 -12.41 -4.01 2.17
C GLU A 115 -12.55 -5.24 3.05
N TRP A 116 -11.96 -5.20 4.25
CA TRP A 116 -11.99 -6.31 5.19
C TRP A 116 -11.58 -5.86 6.60
N GLU A 117 -12.23 -6.43 7.60
CA GLU A 117 -11.92 -6.28 9.02
C GLU A 117 -11.65 -7.64 9.67
N ILE A 118 -10.79 -7.67 10.70
CA ILE A 118 -10.58 -8.87 11.50
C ILE A 118 -11.87 -9.23 12.24
N GLU A 119 -12.24 -10.51 12.23
CA GLU A 119 -13.52 -10.95 12.77
C GLU A 119 -13.49 -11.11 14.31
N HIS A 120 -12.29 -11.19 14.91
CA HIS A 120 -12.11 -11.39 16.34
C HIS A 120 -10.73 -10.95 16.83
N GLY A 121 -10.60 -10.72 18.13
CA GLY A 121 -9.33 -10.41 18.78
C GLY A 121 -8.72 -9.10 18.28
N THR A 122 -7.39 -9.03 18.28
CA THR A 122 -6.63 -7.88 17.77
C THR A 122 -5.64 -8.34 16.71
N ARG A 123 -5.19 -7.42 15.85
CA ARG A 123 -4.19 -7.70 14.80
C ARG A 123 -2.91 -8.37 15.33
N LEU A 124 -2.56 -8.13 16.60
CA LEU A 124 -1.39 -8.75 17.25
C LEU A 124 -1.57 -10.24 17.54
N ILE A 125 -2.80 -10.70 17.80
CA ILE A 125 -3.07 -12.08 18.22
C ILE A 125 -3.92 -12.88 17.22
N TYR A 126 -4.39 -12.22 16.17
CA TYR A 126 -5.23 -12.83 15.14
C TYR A 126 -4.48 -13.97 14.43
N ASN A 127 -4.93 -15.20 14.69
CA ASN A 127 -4.29 -16.46 14.27
C ASN A 127 -2.83 -16.63 14.71
N VAL A 128 -2.44 -16.13 15.89
CA VAL A 128 -1.03 -16.16 16.35
C VAL A 128 -0.42 -17.56 16.47
N THR A 129 -1.24 -18.60 16.62
CA THR A 129 -0.80 -19.99 16.74
C THR A 129 -0.60 -20.69 15.40
N ASP A 130 -1.05 -20.10 14.30
CA ASP A 130 -0.86 -20.62 12.94
C ASP A 130 -0.16 -19.57 12.09
N ARG A 131 1.13 -19.81 11.81
CA ARG A 131 1.97 -18.90 11.03
C ARG A 131 1.42 -18.60 9.63
N ASP A 132 0.68 -19.55 9.03
CA ASP A 132 0.24 -19.45 7.64
C ASP A 132 -1.03 -18.59 7.53
N SER A 133 -1.81 -18.49 8.61
CA SER A 133 -2.97 -17.61 8.73
C SER A 133 -2.78 -16.41 9.65
N TYR A 134 -1.61 -16.27 10.28
CA TYR A 134 -1.25 -15.14 11.15
C TYR A 134 -1.33 -13.80 10.41
N TYR A 135 -1.94 -12.80 11.06
CA TYR A 135 -2.25 -11.50 10.45
C TYR A 135 -1.04 -10.82 9.77
N TYR A 136 0.12 -10.77 10.44
CA TYR A 136 1.29 -10.05 9.90
C TYR A 136 1.97 -10.76 8.73
N ARG A 137 1.69 -12.05 8.48
CA ARG A 137 2.09 -12.69 7.23
C ARG A 137 1.46 -11.97 6.04
N GLY A 138 0.15 -11.74 6.13
CA GLY A 138 -0.61 -10.99 5.14
C GLY A 138 -0.23 -9.52 5.09
N ALA A 139 -0.18 -8.86 6.25
CA ALA A 139 0.11 -7.42 6.31
C ALA A 139 1.49 -7.06 5.74
N TYR A 140 2.52 -7.89 5.92
CA TYR A 140 3.81 -7.66 5.29
C TYR A 140 3.77 -7.87 3.78
N MET A 141 2.98 -8.83 3.27
CA MET A 141 2.78 -8.98 1.83
C MET A 141 1.97 -7.84 1.22
N ASP A 142 1.08 -7.20 1.98
CA ASP A 142 0.43 -5.96 1.54
C ASP A 142 1.46 -4.87 1.26
N CYS A 143 2.48 -4.72 2.13
CA CYS A 143 3.58 -3.78 1.90
C CYS A 143 4.41 -4.13 0.66
N VAL A 144 4.76 -5.41 0.48
CA VAL A 144 5.48 -5.86 -0.74
C VAL A 144 4.65 -5.58 -1.98
N ARG A 145 3.35 -5.87 -1.94
CA ARG A 145 2.40 -5.58 -3.02
C ARG A 145 2.32 -4.09 -3.36
N GLY A 146 2.41 -3.20 -2.37
CA GLY A 146 2.49 -1.76 -2.59
C GLY A 146 3.78 -1.31 -3.30
N LEU A 147 4.91 -1.95 -3.01
CA LEU A 147 6.16 -1.73 -3.74
C LEU A 147 6.07 -2.24 -5.17
N ASP A 148 5.50 -3.43 -5.39
CA ASP A 148 5.26 -3.99 -6.72
C ASP A 148 4.35 -3.06 -7.55
N PHE A 149 3.34 -2.45 -6.93
CA PHE A 149 2.47 -1.47 -7.57
C PHE A 149 3.26 -0.25 -8.05
N LEU A 150 4.11 0.33 -7.19
CA LEU A 150 4.95 1.48 -7.55
C LEU A 150 5.93 1.16 -8.67
N ALA A 151 6.64 0.03 -8.57
CA ALA A 151 7.59 -0.41 -9.60
C ALA A 151 6.89 -0.71 -10.95
N GLY A 152 5.60 -1.03 -10.92
CA GLY A 152 4.80 -1.25 -12.12
C GLY A 152 4.19 0.02 -12.74
N ARG A 153 4.55 1.22 -12.29
CA ARG A 153 4.06 2.50 -12.83
C ARG A 153 5.09 3.12 -13.77
N SER A 154 4.66 3.51 -14.97
CA SER A 154 5.53 4.10 -16.00
C SER A 154 6.11 5.46 -15.61
N GLU A 155 5.43 6.17 -14.71
CA GLU A 155 5.81 7.49 -14.24
C GLU A 155 6.74 7.46 -13.02
N ILE A 156 7.13 6.28 -12.53
CA ILE A 156 7.99 6.09 -11.36
C ILE A 156 9.37 5.61 -11.81
N ASP A 157 10.43 6.15 -11.18
CA ASP A 157 11.80 5.64 -11.32
C ASP A 157 11.98 4.42 -10.42
N ASP A 158 12.21 3.24 -11.01
CA ASP A 158 12.31 1.93 -10.35
C ASP A 158 13.76 1.39 -10.24
N SER A 159 14.75 2.22 -10.58
CA SER A 159 16.15 1.82 -10.80
C SER A 159 17.15 2.11 -9.68
#